data_AF-K1VXW5-F1
#
_entry.id   AF-K1VXW5-F1
#
_cell.length_a   1.000
_cell.length_b   1.000
_cell.length_c   1.000
_cell.angle_alpha   90.00
_cell.angle_beta   90.00
_cell.angle_gamma   90.00
#
_symmetry.space_group_name_H-M   'P 1'
#
loop_
_entity.id
_entity.type
_entity.pdbx_description
1 polymer ?
#
loop_
_entity_poly.entity_id
_entity_poly.type
_entity_poly.pdbx_seq_one_letter_code
_entity_poly.pdbx_strand_id
1 'polypeptide(L)'
;MIAACQGERVLELPEKGHAIWHFLFFIQRANFCLKGDRWDIDFCDFVVFLHKYDCELALQLLIEGVAGMPVEYAARPLLLFLIGIHAERYPLCARALDMPPQCWGDTPADSRPPNVGDLTVSVLHPLAFSRNLFCRLPQDFLWALLHLPYQAADSADQGGLGDRFLSLINYVV
;
A
#
# COMPACT_ATOMS: atom_id res chain seq x y z
N MET A 1 18.93 15.15 28.70
CA MET A 1 18.36 16.04 29.74
C MET A 1 17.41 17.00 29.05
N ILE A 2 16.12 16.67 28.98
CA ILE A 2 15.11 17.54 28.35
C ILE A 2 14.56 18.44 29.46
N ALA A 3 14.93 19.71 29.42
CA ALA A 3 14.38 20.71 30.32
C ALA A 3 12.86 20.79 30.11
N ALA A 4 12.10 20.58 31.18
CA ALA A 4 10.65 20.69 31.16
C ALA A 4 10.27 22.17 31.06
N CYS A 5 10.18 22.71 29.84
CA CYS A 5 9.57 24.02 29.62
C CYS A 5 8.07 23.91 29.97
N GLN A 6 7.64 24.67 30.97
CA GLN A 6 6.24 24.87 31.36
C GLN A 6 5.65 25.99 30.50
N GLY A 7 4.77 25.62 29.56
CA GLY A 7 4.09 26.49 28.61
C GLY A 7 3.33 25.63 27.60
N GLU A 8 2.33 26.20 26.91
CA GLU A 8 1.62 25.50 25.84
C GLU A 8 2.63 25.15 24.74
N ARG A 9 2.83 23.84 24.50
CA ARG A 9 3.77 23.35 23.49
C ARG A 9 3.03 23.24 22.18
N VAL A 10 3.15 24.27 21.35
CA VAL A 10 2.63 24.26 19.99
C VAL A 10 3.65 23.60 19.08
N LEU A 11 3.22 22.55 18.37
CA LEU A 11 4.01 21.89 17.32
C LEU A 11 3.34 22.20 15.99
N GLU A 12 4.02 22.96 15.14
CA GLU A 12 3.60 23.18 13.76
C GLU A 12 4.14 22.06 12.87
N LEU A 13 3.24 21.36 12.20
CA LEU A 13 3.56 20.28 11.28
C LEU A 13 3.25 20.75 9.85
N PRO A 14 4.19 20.63 8.89
CA PRO A 14 3.94 21.05 7.50
C PRO A 14 3.00 20.10 6.75
N GLU A 15 2.65 18.96 7.34
CA GLU A 15 1.77 17.97 6.73
C GLU A 15 0.32 18.44 6.67
N LYS A 16 -0.40 17.91 5.70
CA LYS A 16 -1.82 18.20 5.55
C LYS A 16 -2.58 17.69 6.77
N GLY A 17 -3.57 18.47 7.21
CA GLY A 17 -4.33 18.17 8.43
C GLY A 17 -5.00 16.78 8.45
N HIS A 18 -5.33 16.21 7.30
CA HIS A 18 -5.91 14.86 7.24
C HIS A 18 -4.92 13.76 7.62
N ALA A 19 -3.63 13.85 7.25
CA ALA A 19 -2.63 12.85 7.64
C ALA A 19 -2.44 12.83 9.17
N ILE A 20 -2.40 14.02 9.77
CA ILE A 20 -2.34 14.20 11.23
C ILE A 20 -3.61 13.65 11.89
N TRP A 21 -4.79 13.93 11.31
CA TRP A 21 -6.06 13.38 11.80
C TRP A 21 -6.07 11.85 11.76
N HIS A 22 -5.63 11.24 10.66
CA HIS A 22 -5.53 9.79 10.54
C HIS A 22 -4.58 9.18 11.57
N PHE A 23 -3.44 9.82 11.81
CA PHE A 23 -2.49 9.40 12.84
C PHE A 23 -3.11 9.45 14.24
N LEU A 24 -3.74 10.56 14.62
CA LEU A 24 -4.40 10.70 15.92
C LEU A 24 -5.56 9.71 16.08
N PHE A 25 -6.36 9.52 15.03
CA PHE A 25 -7.44 8.55 15.02
C PHE A 25 -6.90 7.12 15.19
N PHE A 26 -5.84 6.78 14.46
CA PHE A 26 -5.22 5.46 14.49
C PHE A 26 -4.67 5.13 15.88
N ILE A 27 -3.95 6.06 16.52
CA ILE A 27 -3.43 5.87 17.87
C ILE A 27 -4.57 5.69 18.89
N GLN A 28 -5.65 6.49 18.77
CA GLN A 28 -6.75 6.42 19.73
C GLN A 28 -7.59 5.15 19.59
N ARG A 29 -7.71 4.61 18.38
CA ARG A 29 -8.66 3.52 18.09
C ARG A 29 -8.02 2.19 17.72
N ALA A 30 -6.70 2.15 17.56
CA ALA A 30 -5.96 1.02 16.98
C ALA A 30 -6.58 0.54 15.66
N ASN A 31 -7.12 1.48 14.88
CA ASN A 31 -7.85 1.19 13.65
C ASN A 31 -7.71 2.37 12.68
N PHE A 32 -7.63 2.09 11.39
CA PHE A 32 -7.62 3.12 10.36
C PHE A 32 -8.94 3.09 9.58
N CYS A 33 -9.35 4.24 9.08
CA CYS A 33 -10.62 4.39 8.39
C CYS A 33 -10.38 4.89 6.99
N LEU A 34 -10.70 4.08 5.99
CA LEU A 34 -10.73 4.46 4.59
C LEU A 34 -12.15 4.96 4.29
N LYS A 35 -12.34 6.27 4.20
CA LYS A 35 -13.65 6.88 3.89
C LYS A 35 -13.52 7.89 2.77
N GLY A 36 -14.55 7.97 1.94
CA GLY A 36 -14.66 8.92 0.86
C GLY A 36 -13.91 8.52 -0.41
N ASP A 37 -14.05 9.34 -1.44
CA ASP A 37 -13.62 9.02 -2.81
C ASP A 37 -12.10 9.09 -3.02
N ARG A 38 -11.33 9.56 -2.01
CA ARG A 38 -9.87 9.74 -2.07
C ARG A 38 -9.13 8.97 -0.98
N TRP A 39 -9.73 7.88 -0.51
CA TRP A 39 -9.18 7.05 0.55
C TRP A 39 -7.75 6.54 0.25
N ASP A 40 -7.43 6.31 -1.03
CA ASP A 40 -6.14 5.85 -1.52
C ASP A 40 -5.04 6.91 -1.32
N ILE A 41 -5.35 8.15 -1.67
CA ILE A 41 -4.47 9.32 -1.48
C ILE A 41 -4.23 9.58 0.00
N ASP A 42 -5.31 9.56 0.79
CA ASP A 42 -5.24 9.81 2.23
C ASP A 42 -4.46 8.72 2.95
N PHE A 43 -4.61 7.46 2.52
CA PHE A 43 -3.82 6.34 3.00
C PHE A 43 -2.34 6.50 2.68
N CYS A 44 -1.98 6.90 1.46
CA CYS A 44 -0.58 7.16 1.09
C CYS A 44 0.03 8.30 1.92
N ASP A 45 -0.70 9.42 2.07
CA ASP A 45 -0.25 10.56 2.88
C ASP A 45 -0.05 10.12 4.35
N PHE A 46 -0.88 9.22 4.87
CA PHE A 46 -0.73 8.64 6.21
C PHE A 46 0.50 7.73 6.33
N VAL A 47 0.74 6.83 5.38
CA VAL A 47 1.95 5.96 5.39
C VAL A 47 3.22 6.80 5.32
N VAL A 48 3.26 7.80 4.42
CA VAL A 48 4.39 8.74 4.31
C VAL A 48 4.62 9.48 5.63
N PHE A 49 3.55 9.90 6.31
CA PHE A 49 3.65 10.51 7.64
C PHE A 49 4.29 9.55 8.64
N LEU A 50 3.79 8.31 8.75
CA LEU A 50 4.32 7.33 9.69
C LEU A 50 5.79 7.04 9.46
N HIS A 51 6.20 6.91 8.19
CA HIS A 51 7.58 6.67 7.81
C HIS A 51 8.47 7.89 8.10
N LYS A 52 8.05 9.09 7.69
CA LYS A 52 8.80 10.34 7.89
C LYS A 52 9.11 10.64 9.36
N TYR A 53 8.19 10.28 10.25
CA TYR A 53 8.30 10.53 11.69
C TYR A 53 8.70 9.30 12.50
N ASP A 54 9.30 8.28 11.87
CA ASP A 54 9.82 7.06 12.51
C ASP A 54 8.80 6.37 13.45
N CYS A 55 7.52 6.38 13.08
CA CYS A 55 6.43 5.80 13.86
C CYS A 55 6.33 4.27 13.65
N GLU A 56 7.43 3.55 13.89
CA GLU A 56 7.57 2.12 13.55
C GLU A 56 6.50 1.22 14.18
N LEU A 57 6.15 1.44 15.46
CA LEU A 57 5.09 0.65 16.10
C LEU A 57 3.73 0.86 15.40
N ALA A 58 3.40 2.11 15.04
CA ALA A 58 2.15 2.41 14.35
C ALA A 58 2.14 1.85 12.92
N LEU A 59 3.28 1.91 12.22
CA LEU A 59 3.46 1.32 10.90
C LEU A 59 3.30 -0.22 10.97
N GLN A 60 3.89 -0.87 11.97
CA GLN A 60 3.75 -2.31 12.18
C GLN A 60 2.30 -2.70 12.46
N LEU A 61 1.61 -1.97 13.34
CA LEU A 61 0.18 -2.18 13.61
C LEU A 61 -0.69 -1.97 12.37
N LEU A 62 -0.33 -1.02 11.50
CA LEU A 62 -1.02 -0.78 10.24
C LEU A 62 -0.83 -1.98 9.28
N ILE A 63 0.41 -2.47 9.14
CA ILE A 63 0.74 -3.64 8.32
C ILE A 63 -0.04 -4.87 8.82
N GLU A 64 -0.02 -5.13 10.13
CA GLU A 64 -0.74 -6.24 10.75
C GLU A 64 -2.25 -6.09 10.60
N GLY A 65 -2.79 -4.88 10.77
CA GLY A 65 -4.20 -4.59 10.59
C GLY A 65 -4.67 -4.87 9.16
N VAL A 66 -3.91 -4.43 8.15
CA VAL A 66 -4.20 -4.70 6.73
C VAL A 66 -4.05 -6.19 6.43
N ALA A 67 -3.00 -6.84 6.95
CA ALA A 67 -2.78 -8.27 6.78
C ALA A 67 -3.83 -9.13 7.52
N GLY A 68 -4.48 -8.60 8.55
CA GLY A 68 -5.58 -9.24 9.27
C GLY A 68 -6.96 -9.02 8.64
N MET A 69 -7.07 -8.18 7.60
CA MET A 69 -8.35 -7.94 6.94
C MET A 69 -8.90 -9.23 6.31
N PRO A 70 -10.23 -9.43 6.31
CA PRO A 70 -10.87 -10.56 5.64
C PRO A 70 -10.39 -10.68 4.19
N VAL A 71 -10.33 -11.92 3.68
CA VAL A 71 -9.83 -12.21 2.33
C VAL A 71 -10.70 -11.52 1.27
N GLU A 72 -11.97 -11.30 1.58
CA GLU A 72 -12.96 -10.64 0.75
C GLU A 72 -12.74 -9.11 0.65
N TYR A 73 -11.91 -8.53 1.51
CA TYR A 73 -11.65 -7.09 1.47
C TYR A 73 -10.75 -6.73 0.28
N ALA A 74 -11.38 -6.34 -0.82
CA ALA A 74 -10.75 -6.24 -2.13
C ALA A 74 -9.57 -5.27 -2.26
N ALA A 75 -9.40 -4.32 -1.35
CA ALA A 75 -8.27 -3.39 -1.37
C ALA A 75 -7.04 -3.91 -0.61
N ARG A 76 -7.10 -5.07 0.05
CA ARG A 76 -6.03 -5.55 0.93
C ARG A 76 -4.66 -5.65 0.24
N PRO A 77 -4.52 -6.26 -0.96
CA PRO A 77 -3.21 -6.34 -1.60
C PRO A 77 -2.73 -4.94 -2.06
N LEU A 78 -3.63 -4.09 -2.55
CA LEU A 78 -3.32 -2.70 -2.90
C LEU A 78 -2.79 -1.92 -1.69
N LEU A 79 -3.42 -2.02 -0.52
CA LEU A 79 -2.97 -1.37 0.70
C LEU A 79 -1.57 -1.84 1.14
N LEU A 80 -1.32 -3.16 1.10
CA LEU A 80 0.02 -3.71 1.42
C LEU A 80 1.08 -3.23 0.43
N PHE A 81 0.75 -3.16 -0.85
CA PHE A 81 1.63 -2.63 -1.89
C PHE A 81 1.97 -1.16 -1.65
N LEU A 82 0.96 -0.32 -1.36
CA LEU A 82 1.15 1.11 -1.06
C LEU A 82 1.99 1.32 0.21
N ILE A 83 1.81 0.49 1.24
CA ILE A 83 2.69 0.52 2.43
C ILE A 83 4.12 0.19 2.02
N GLY A 84 4.32 -0.87 1.23
CA GLY A 84 5.63 -1.32 0.80
C GLY A 84 6.42 -0.24 0.04
N ILE A 85 5.74 0.52 -0.82
CA ILE A 85 6.34 1.65 -1.55
C ILE A 85 6.68 2.80 -0.60
N HIS A 86 5.66 3.33 0.10
CA HIS A 86 5.78 4.61 0.79
C HIS A 86 6.51 4.53 2.13
N ALA A 87 6.67 3.33 2.70
CA ALA A 87 7.47 3.10 3.90
C ALA A 87 8.79 2.36 3.64
N GLU A 88 9.18 2.22 2.36
CA GLU A 88 10.41 1.53 1.95
C GLU A 88 10.50 0.10 2.52
N ARG A 89 9.37 -0.61 2.51
CA ARG A 89 9.24 -2.01 2.93
C ARG A 89 8.94 -2.88 1.71
N TYR A 90 9.83 -2.85 0.72
CA TYR A 90 9.61 -3.49 -0.58
C TYR A 90 9.22 -4.99 -0.54
N PRO A 91 9.66 -5.81 0.44
CA PRO A 91 9.13 -7.17 0.60
C PRO A 91 7.61 -7.25 0.79
N LEU A 92 6.95 -6.20 1.28
CA LEU A 92 5.48 -6.12 1.32
C LEU A 92 4.86 -5.97 -0.07
N CYS A 93 5.53 -5.28 -1.00
CA CYS A 93 5.08 -5.22 -2.38
C CYS A 93 5.09 -6.60 -3.03
N ALA A 94 6.15 -7.38 -2.80
CA ALA A 94 6.24 -8.75 -3.28
C ALA A 94 5.12 -9.63 -2.72
N ARG A 95 4.94 -9.59 -1.40
CA ARG A 95 3.85 -10.31 -0.72
C ARG A 95 2.46 -9.91 -1.23
N ALA A 96 2.26 -8.64 -1.58
CA ALA A 96 1.00 -8.15 -2.15
C ALA A 96 0.75 -8.70 -3.56
N LEU A 97 1.79 -8.78 -4.39
CA LEU A 97 1.72 -9.32 -5.76
C LEU A 97 1.46 -10.83 -5.77
N ASP A 98 1.98 -11.55 -4.79
CA ASP A 98 1.80 -13.00 -4.68
C ASP A 98 0.49 -13.38 -3.95
N MET A 99 -0.37 -12.41 -3.62
CA MET A 99 -1.67 -12.70 -2.98
C MET A 99 -2.64 -13.40 -3.96
N PRO A 100 -3.46 -14.36 -3.48
CA PRO A 100 -4.40 -15.08 -4.33
C PRO A 100 -5.43 -14.16 -5.03
N PRO A 101 -5.91 -14.53 -6.24
CA PRO A 101 -6.92 -13.76 -6.98
C PRO A 101 -8.20 -13.44 -6.19
N GLN A 102 -8.59 -14.30 -5.24
CA GLN A 102 -9.78 -14.10 -4.41
C GLN A 102 -9.68 -12.83 -3.55
N CYS A 103 -8.46 -12.37 -3.23
CA CYS A 103 -8.22 -11.12 -2.51
C CYS A 103 -8.58 -9.86 -3.31
N TRP A 104 -8.95 -10.00 -4.58
CA TRP A 104 -9.32 -8.91 -5.49
C TRP A 104 -10.82 -8.90 -5.86
N GLY A 105 -11.61 -9.89 -5.43
CA GLY A 105 -12.94 -10.18 -5.97
C GLY A 105 -13.99 -9.05 -5.94
N ASP A 106 -13.93 -8.16 -4.94
CA ASP A 106 -14.90 -7.07 -4.76
C ASP A 106 -14.39 -5.68 -5.22
N THR A 107 -13.22 -5.59 -5.88
CA THR A 107 -12.77 -4.27 -6.39
C THR A 107 -13.71 -3.82 -7.51
N PRO A 108 -13.99 -2.52 -7.69
CA PRO A 108 -14.68 -2.03 -8.87
C PRO A 108 -13.95 -2.51 -10.15
N ALA A 109 -14.69 -2.94 -11.19
CA ALA A 109 -14.09 -3.58 -12.37
C ALA A 109 -13.08 -2.70 -13.13
N ASP A 110 -13.23 -1.39 -13.00
CA ASP A 110 -12.35 -0.33 -13.49
C ASP A 110 -11.10 -0.10 -12.62
N SER A 111 -11.12 -0.56 -11.37
CA SER A 111 -9.97 -0.58 -10.44
C SER A 111 -9.32 -1.97 -10.35
N ARG A 112 -9.81 -2.94 -11.12
CA ARG A 112 -9.21 -4.26 -11.23
C ARG A 112 -8.08 -4.22 -12.26
N PRO A 113 -7.05 -5.05 -12.08
CA PRO A 113 -6.23 -5.49 -13.19
C PRO A 113 -7.08 -5.94 -14.39
N PRO A 114 -6.64 -5.68 -15.64
CA PRO A 114 -7.30 -6.28 -16.79
C PRO A 114 -7.37 -7.80 -16.59
N ASN A 115 -8.55 -8.38 -16.85
CA ASN A 115 -8.87 -9.81 -16.75
C ASN A 115 -9.09 -10.41 -15.34
N VAL A 116 -9.42 -9.63 -14.31
CA VAL A 116 -9.84 -10.19 -12.98
C VAL A 116 -11.19 -10.93 -13.00
N GLY A 117 -11.87 -10.98 -14.15
CA GLY A 117 -12.94 -11.97 -14.38
C GLY A 117 -12.41 -13.39 -14.56
N ASP A 118 -11.11 -13.54 -14.80
CA ASP A 118 -10.39 -14.79 -14.86
C ASP A 118 -9.74 -15.03 -13.49
N LEU A 119 -10.37 -15.87 -12.67
CA LEU A 119 -9.86 -16.29 -11.35
C LEU A 119 -8.52 -17.02 -11.45
N THR A 120 -8.04 -17.28 -12.67
CA THR A 120 -6.72 -17.81 -12.93
C THR A 120 -5.68 -16.71 -13.09
N VAL A 121 -5.90 -15.42 -12.77
CA VAL A 121 -4.87 -14.39 -13.02
C VAL A 121 -4.58 -13.55 -11.79
N SER A 122 -3.30 -13.49 -11.39
CA SER A 122 -2.86 -12.98 -10.08
C SER A 122 -1.95 -11.75 -10.19
N VAL A 123 -2.33 -10.66 -10.87
CA VAL A 123 -1.39 -9.52 -11.04
C VAL A 123 -2.04 -8.20 -10.65
N LEU A 124 -1.49 -7.47 -9.67
CA LEU A 124 -1.77 -6.04 -9.48
C LEU A 124 -1.23 -5.27 -10.70
N HIS A 125 -2.12 -4.77 -11.54
CA HIS A 125 -1.74 -4.05 -12.76
C HIS A 125 -1.77 -2.53 -12.54
N PRO A 126 -0.90 -1.74 -13.18
CA PRO A 126 -0.89 -0.28 -13.01
C PRO A 126 -2.20 0.43 -13.36
N LEU A 127 -3.03 -0.18 -14.23
CA LEU A 127 -4.37 0.31 -14.55
C LEU A 127 -5.38 0.15 -13.41
N ALA A 128 -5.06 -0.65 -12.38
CA ALA A 128 -5.85 -0.77 -11.16
C ALA A 128 -5.79 0.49 -10.28
N PHE A 129 -4.81 1.38 -10.52
CA PHE A 129 -4.66 2.60 -9.74
C PHE A 129 -5.58 3.70 -10.28
N SER A 130 -6.21 4.44 -9.37
CA SER A 130 -6.86 5.70 -9.73
C SER A 130 -5.84 6.62 -10.42
N ARG A 131 -6.28 7.48 -11.34
CA ARG A 131 -5.38 8.42 -12.03
C ARG A 131 -4.53 9.24 -11.06
N ASN A 132 -5.11 9.63 -9.92
CA ASN A 132 -4.40 10.40 -8.90
C ASN A 132 -3.34 9.57 -8.17
N LEU A 133 -3.64 8.31 -7.88
CA LEU A 133 -2.68 7.38 -7.28
C LEU A 133 -1.55 7.04 -8.26
N PHE A 134 -1.87 6.77 -9.52
CA PHE A 134 -0.87 6.49 -10.56
C PHE A 134 0.20 7.60 -10.64
N CYS A 135 -0.21 8.87 -10.62
CA CYS A 135 0.71 10.00 -10.68
C CYS A 135 1.60 10.18 -9.42
N ARG A 136 1.31 9.45 -8.33
CA ARG A 136 2.05 9.54 -7.06
C ARG A 136 3.00 8.37 -6.83
N LEU A 137 2.88 7.30 -7.60
CA LEU A 137 3.78 6.16 -7.48
C LEU A 137 5.13 6.47 -8.15
N PRO A 138 6.25 6.02 -7.57
CA PRO A 138 7.56 6.17 -8.21
C PRO A 138 7.60 5.48 -9.57
N GLN A 139 8.30 6.09 -10.53
CA GLN A 139 8.33 5.60 -11.92
C GLN A 139 8.89 4.19 -12.03
N ASP A 140 9.90 3.84 -11.23
CA ASP A 140 10.55 2.53 -11.26
C ASP A 140 9.60 1.41 -10.83
N PHE A 141 8.69 1.71 -9.90
CA PHE A 141 7.68 0.77 -9.42
C PHE A 141 6.58 0.58 -10.45
N LEU A 142 6.14 1.66 -11.11
CA LEU A 142 5.21 1.58 -12.24
C LEU A 142 5.82 0.79 -13.40
N TRP A 143 7.09 1.05 -13.71
CA TRP A 143 7.83 0.34 -14.74
C TRP A 143 7.95 -1.15 -14.40
N ALA A 144 8.34 -1.49 -13.17
CA ALA A 144 8.45 -2.88 -12.73
C ALA A 144 7.10 -3.62 -12.84
N LEU A 145 5.99 -3.00 -12.41
CA LEU A 145 4.65 -3.57 -12.55
C LEU A 145 4.25 -3.80 -14.02
N LEU A 146 4.61 -2.90 -14.94
CA LEU A 146 4.35 -3.06 -16.37
C LEU A 146 5.14 -4.19 -17.03
N HIS A 147 6.29 -4.57 -16.45
CA HIS A 147 7.18 -5.62 -16.97
C HIS A 147 6.96 -6.97 -16.29
N LEU A 148 6.01 -7.06 -15.36
CA LEU A 148 5.62 -8.35 -14.80
C LEU A 148 4.90 -9.18 -15.87
N PRO A 149 5.26 -10.47 -16.00
CA PRO A 149 4.59 -11.35 -16.94
C PRO A 149 3.12 -11.49 -16.53
N TYR A 150 2.24 -11.42 -17.51
CA TYR A 150 0.86 -11.82 -17.32
C TYR A 150 0.83 -13.35 -17.15
N GLN A 151 0.70 -13.84 -15.92
CA GLN A 151 0.68 -15.27 -15.61
C GLN A 151 -0.74 -15.75 -15.30
N ALA A 152 -1.14 -16.81 -16.01
CA ALA A 152 -2.25 -17.65 -15.61
C ALA A 152 -1.82 -18.52 -14.39
N ALA A 153 -2.73 -18.75 -13.46
CA ALA A 153 -2.52 -19.31 -12.13
C ALA A 153 -2.10 -20.78 -12.20
N ASP A 154 -2.35 -21.42 -13.34
CA ASP A 154 -1.93 -22.79 -13.62
C ASP A 154 -0.46 -22.90 -14.07
N SER A 155 0.23 -21.77 -14.31
CA SER A 155 1.65 -21.78 -14.65
C SER A 155 2.52 -21.86 -13.38
N ALA A 156 2.77 -23.08 -12.95
CA ALA A 156 3.60 -23.45 -11.78
C ALA A 156 5.12 -23.16 -11.95
N ASP A 157 5.52 -22.12 -12.70
CA ASP A 157 6.93 -21.76 -12.92
C ASP A 157 7.46 -20.79 -11.84
N GLN A 158 7.68 -21.40 -10.66
CA GLN A 158 8.70 -21.23 -9.60
C GLN A 158 9.47 -19.91 -9.34
N GLY A 159 8.96 -18.74 -9.74
CA GLY A 159 9.40 -17.48 -9.16
C GLY A 159 8.20 -16.57 -8.99
N GLY A 160 7.82 -16.29 -7.75
CA GLY A 160 6.67 -15.42 -7.44
C GLY A 160 6.78 -14.10 -8.20
N LEU A 161 5.63 -13.54 -8.60
CA LEU A 161 5.58 -12.23 -9.24
C LEU A 161 6.26 -11.18 -8.35
N GLY A 162 6.18 -11.36 -7.03
CA GLY A 162 6.88 -10.55 -6.06
C GLY A 162 8.41 -10.58 -6.18
N ASP A 163 9.02 -11.76 -6.35
CA ASP A 163 10.48 -11.87 -6.50
C ASP A 163 10.97 -11.23 -7.81
N ARG A 164 10.20 -11.42 -8.89
CA ARG A 164 10.49 -10.75 -10.17
C ARG A 164 10.36 -9.24 -10.05
N PHE A 165 9.33 -8.75 -9.36
CA PHE A 165 9.14 -7.34 -9.09
C PHE A 165 10.30 -6.73 -8.32
N LEU A 166 10.75 -7.40 -7.25
CA LEU A 166 11.92 -6.95 -6.48
C LEU A 166 13.20 -6.96 -7.32
N SER A 167 13.39 -7.98 -8.16
CA SER A 167 14.51 -8.01 -9.10
C SER A 167 14.49 -6.84 -10.07
N LEU A 168 13.32 -6.42 -10.55
CA LEU A 168 13.17 -5.30 -11.48
C LEU A 168 13.46 -3.97 -10.79
N ILE A 169 13.00 -3.76 -9.56
CA ILE A 169 13.28 -2.52 -8.81
C ILE A 169 14.76 -2.42 -8.46
N ASN A 170 15.36 -3.50 -7.97
CA ASN A 170 16.79 -3.53 -7.63
C ASN A 170 17.72 -3.36 -8.85
N TYR A 171 17.20 -3.47 -10.06
CA TYR A 171 17.95 -3.19 -11.28
C TYR A 171 17.96 -1.69 -11.65
N VAL A 172 16.98 -0.93 -11.15
CA VAL A 172 16.75 0.48 -11.49
C VAL A 172 17.22 1.43 -10.38
N VAL A 173 17.16 0.99 -9.12
CA VAL A 173 17.67 1.69 -7.91
C VAL A 173 19.15 1.41 -7.71
#